data_AF-A0A2N2PV79-F1
#
_entry.id   AF-A0A2N2PV79-F1
#
_cell.length_a   1.000
_cell.length_b   1.000
_cell.length_c   1.000
_cell.angle_alpha   90.00
_cell.angle_beta   90.00
_cell.angle_gamma   90.00
#
_symmetry.space_group_name_H-M   'P 1'
#
loop_
_entity.id
_entity.type
_entity.pdbx_description
1 polymer ?
#
loop_
_entity_poly.entity_id
_entity_poly.type
_entity_poly.pdbx_seq_one_letter_code
_entity_poly.pdbx_strand_id
1 'polypeptide(L)'
;MPALCPTRRRRSRRWTTSWCAPAWSWTTMAEPPFWERNLIYRVLSGSRAYGLDRPDSDEDTRGVCIPPAEYLLGLQTFEQHKDETQNHTVFALAKFVRLALDANPNIIETLYTDPQHVLFINRYGERLVAARDRFLSRRVGERFSGYAIDQLQRMARHHRWLVDPPDHAPAPEEFGARDVGGRYRWPHSDAERAYRAAARHWANYRAWLANRNPVRAELEARYGYDTKHATHLLRLLRMGEEILREGVVRVLRPDAEWLLAVRNGALTYDAVLALAAEHQARLAAVIASSPLPAEPAVTAADALLIELQTEFLLGAQSSRVNGQPTFARP
;
A
#
# COMPACT_ATOMS: atom_id res chain seq x y z
N MET A 1 -92.65 -26.26 -32.71
CA MET A 1 -92.04 -26.10 -34.05
C MET A 1 -91.92 -24.61 -34.34
N PRO A 2 -90.93 -24.12 -35.12
CA PRO A 2 -89.50 -24.45 -35.12
C PRO A 2 -88.58 -23.19 -35.22
N ALA A 3 -87.26 -23.41 -35.08
CA ALA A 3 -86.15 -22.81 -35.86
C ALA A 3 -85.91 -21.28 -35.89
N LEU A 4 -84.73 -20.71 -36.10
CA LEU A 4 -83.32 -21.09 -36.21
C LEU A 4 -82.54 -19.73 -36.28
N CYS A 5 -81.27 -19.75 -35.88
CA CYS A 5 -80.22 -18.74 -36.16
C CYS A 5 -80.15 -18.38 -37.68
N PRO A 6 -79.54 -17.27 -38.16
CA PRO A 6 -78.12 -16.96 -37.90
C PRO A 6 -77.66 -15.49 -37.93
N THR A 7 -76.38 -15.39 -37.57
CA THR A 7 -75.43 -14.28 -37.40
C THR A 7 -75.16 -13.40 -38.65
N ARG A 8 -74.77 -12.14 -38.39
CA ARG A 8 -73.88 -11.36 -39.30
C ARG A 8 -72.88 -10.51 -38.50
N ARG A 9 -71.61 -10.66 -38.88
CA ARG A 9 -70.39 -10.05 -38.31
C ARG A 9 -70.34 -8.52 -38.52
N ARG A 10 -69.87 -7.77 -37.52
CA ARG A 10 -69.28 -6.43 -37.70
C ARG A 10 -67.85 -6.42 -37.16
N ARG A 11 -66.92 -6.00 -38.02
CA ARG A 11 -65.49 -5.79 -37.73
C ARG A 11 -65.33 -4.60 -36.77
N SER A 12 -64.60 -4.77 -35.68
CA SER A 12 -64.03 -3.67 -34.91
C SER A 12 -62.50 -3.70 -35.04
N ARG A 13 -61.93 -2.54 -35.38
CA ARG A 13 -60.48 -2.32 -35.48
C ARG A 13 -59.91 -2.31 -34.06
N ARG A 14 -58.99 -3.24 -33.75
CA ARG A 14 -58.17 -3.18 -32.54
C ARG A 14 -56.92 -2.36 -32.83
N TRP A 15 -56.72 -1.32 -32.03
CA TRP A 15 -55.46 -0.60 -31.92
C TRP A 15 -54.49 -1.49 -31.15
N THR A 16 -53.43 -1.95 -31.80
CA THR A 16 -52.31 -2.61 -31.13
C THR A 16 -51.33 -1.53 -30.69
N THR A 17 -51.42 -1.11 -29.42
CA THR A 17 -50.33 -0.41 -28.74
C THR A 17 -49.17 -1.39 -28.60
N SER A 18 -48.18 -1.21 -29.46
CA SER A 18 -46.85 -1.81 -29.32
C SER A 18 -46.20 -1.27 -28.04
N TRP A 19 -46.25 -2.04 -26.97
CA TRP A 19 -45.39 -1.83 -25.81
C TRP A 19 -44.03 -2.44 -26.14
N CYS A 20 -43.13 -1.65 -26.71
CA CYS A 20 -41.70 -1.96 -26.68
C CYS A 20 -41.22 -1.72 -25.25
N ALA A 21 -41.14 -2.79 -24.44
CA ALA A 21 -40.33 -2.75 -23.24
C ALA A 21 -38.88 -2.43 -23.65
N PRO A 22 -38.20 -1.47 -23.01
CA PRO A 22 -36.79 -1.25 -23.27
C PRO A 22 -36.06 -2.54 -22.92
N ALA A 23 -35.25 -3.05 -23.85
CA ALA A 23 -34.36 -4.16 -23.60
C ALA A 23 -33.36 -3.70 -22.54
N TRP A 24 -33.61 -4.07 -21.28
CA TRP A 24 -32.61 -3.99 -20.23
C TRP A 24 -31.50 -4.95 -20.65
N SER A 25 -30.43 -4.42 -21.24
CA SER A 25 -29.22 -5.21 -21.41
C SER A 25 -28.68 -5.45 -20.00
N TRP A 26 -28.77 -6.70 -19.54
CA TRP A 26 -27.96 -7.19 -18.45
C TRP A 26 -26.51 -7.02 -18.91
N THR A 27 -25.90 -5.87 -18.63
CA THR A 27 -24.45 -5.77 -18.67
C THR A 27 -23.99 -6.77 -17.64
N THR A 28 -23.52 -7.93 -18.11
CA THR A 28 -22.94 -8.98 -17.30
C THR A 28 -21.90 -8.29 -16.41
N MET A 29 -22.20 -8.10 -15.13
CA MET A 29 -21.17 -7.74 -14.18
C MET A 29 -20.16 -8.86 -14.28
N ALA A 30 -19.00 -8.58 -14.87
CA ALA A 30 -17.92 -9.53 -14.97
C ALA A 30 -17.69 -10.06 -13.55
N GLU A 31 -17.57 -11.39 -13.41
CA GLU A 31 -17.32 -11.95 -12.08
C GLU A 31 -16.10 -11.26 -11.48
N PRO A 32 -16.17 -10.84 -10.20
CA PRO A 32 -15.05 -10.17 -9.57
C PRO A 32 -13.83 -11.10 -9.61
N PRO A 33 -12.61 -10.59 -9.81
CA PRO A 33 -11.41 -11.41 -9.93
C PRO A 33 -11.17 -12.26 -8.68
N PHE A 34 -10.41 -13.35 -8.80
CA PHE A 34 -10.29 -14.32 -7.71
C PHE A 34 -9.73 -13.69 -6.42
N TRP A 35 -8.84 -12.70 -6.51
CA TRP A 35 -8.25 -12.05 -5.33
C TRP A 35 -9.28 -11.23 -4.54
N GLU A 36 -10.37 -10.81 -5.18
CA GLU A 36 -11.52 -10.18 -4.53
C GLU A 36 -12.46 -11.25 -3.94
N ARG A 37 -12.77 -12.30 -4.72
CA ARG A 37 -13.64 -13.40 -4.28
C ARG A 37 -13.06 -14.19 -3.12
N ASN A 38 -11.75 -14.34 -3.09
CA ASN A 38 -11.00 -15.11 -2.09
C ASN A 38 -10.37 -14.19 -1.04
N LEU A 39 -10.82 -12.95 -0.94
CA LEU A 39 -10.40 -12.01 0.10
C LEU A 39 -10.73 -12.60 1.47
N ILE A 40 -9.80 -12.48 2.41
CA ILE A 40 -9.98 -12.93 3.80
C ILE A 40 -9.94 -11.78 4.80
N TYR A 41 -9.32 -10.66 4.42
CA TYR A 41 -9.13 -9.50 5.27
C TYR A 41 -8.90 -8.25 4.41
N ARG A 42 -9.53 -7.13 4.76
CA ARG A 42 -9.30 -5.80 4.16
C ARG A 42 -9.48 -4.71 5.19
N VAL A 43 -8.60 -3.72 5.11
CA VAL A 43 -8.59 -2.55 5.99
C VAL A 43 -8.34 -1.26 5.22
N LEU A 44 -8.75 -0.13 5.82
CA LEU A 44 -8.19 1.16 5.49
C LEU A 44 -6.70 1.19 5.87
N SER A 45 -5.92 1.93 5.10
CA SER A 45 -4.50 2.17 5.34
C SER A 45 -4.17 3.65 5.14
N GLY A 46 -2.91 4.02 5.32
CA GLY A 46 -2.49 5.39 5.10
C GLY A 46 -3.09 6.36 6.12
N SER A 47 -3.31 7.61 5.71
CA SER A 47 -3.61 8.72 6.63
C SER A 47 -4.87 8.48 7.46
N ARG A 48 -5.92 7.88 6.89
CA ARG A 48 -7.17 7.54 7.59
C ARG A 48 -6.94 6.52 8.70
N ALA A 49 -6.21 5.45 8.40
CA ALA A 49 -5.88 4.43 9.41
C ALA A 49 -5.08 5.00 10.59
N TYR A 50 -4.29 6.04 10.34
CA TYR A 50 -3.47 6.72 11.34
C TYR A 50 -4.21 7.84 12.10
N GLY A 51 -5.40 8.27 11.66
CA GLY A 51 -6.09 9.46 12.17
C GLY A 51 -5.40 10.78 11.75
N LEU A 52 -4.72 10.77 10.59
CA LEU A 52 -3.99 11.90 10.02
C LEU A 52 -4.60 12.41 8.71
N ASP A 53 -5.80 11.95 8.38
CA ASP A 53 -6.52 12.35 7.20
C ASP A 53 -7.05 13.78 7.30
N ARG A 54 -7.38 14.31 6.14
CA ARG A 54 -7.95 15.62 5.88
C ARG A 54 -9.14 15.43 4.94
N PRO A 55 -10.02 16.43 4.79
CA PRO A 55 -11.17 16.31 3.90
C PRO A 55 -10.84 15.89 2.46
N ASP A 56 -9.65 16.23 1.97
CA ASP A 56 -9.12 15.90 0.64
C ASP A 56 -8.26 14.63 0.61
N SER A 57 -8.14 13.90 1.73
CA SER A 57 -7.30 12.70 1.79
C SER A 57 -7.93 11.54 1.03
N ASP A 58 -7.09 10.92 0.22
CA ASP A 58 -7.39 9.69 -0.50
C ASP A 58 -7.71 8.53 0.45
N GLU A 59 -8.35 7.53 -0.10
CA GLU A 59 -8.60 6.27 0.58
C GLU A 59 -7.61 5.23 0.06
N ASP A 60 -6.68 4.81 0.92
CA ASP A 60 -5.78 3.71 0.65
C ASP A 60 -6.33 2.45 1.32
N THR A 61 -6.35 1.30 0.64
CA THR A 61 -6.77 0.04 1.27
C THR A 61 -5.79 -1.08 1.04
N ARG A 62 -5.66 -1.95 2.05
CA ARG A 62 -4.83 -3.16 1.97
C ARG A 62 -5.68 -4.37 2.28
N GLY A 63 -5.48 -5.43 1.51
CA GLY A 63 -6.18 -6.69 1.67
C GLY A 63 -5.26 -7.90 1.60
N VAL A 64 -5.79 -9.03 2.02
CA VAL A 64 -5.14 -10.34 1.97
C VAL A 64 -6.13 -11.32 1.36
N CYS A 65 -5.70 -12.13 0.40
CA CYS A 65 -6.49 -13.20 -0.18
C CYS A 65 -5.76 -14.54 -0.10
N ILE A 66 -6.51 -15.64 -0.16
CA ILE A 66 -5.94 -16.98 -0.37
C ILE A 66 -6.05 -17.33 -1.86
N PRO A 67 -4.94 -17.45 -2.59
CA PRO A 67 -4.97 -17.83 -4.00
C PRO A 67 -5.57 -19.24 -4.20
N PRO A 68 -6.24 -19.50 -5.33
CA PRO A 68 -6.74 -20.84 -5.65
C PRO A 68 -5.60 -21.81 -6.02
N ALA A 69 -5.93 -23.11 -6.12
CA ALA A 69 -4.96 -24.21 -6.27
C ALA A 69 -3.96 -24.02 -7.41
N GLU A 70 -4.38 -23.42 -8.52
CA GLU A 70 -3.53 -23.16 -9.69
C GLU A 70 -2.34 -22.22 -9.41
N TYR A 71 -2.42 -21.37 -8.37
CA TYR A 71 -1.32 -20.49 -7.93
C TYR A 71 -0.55 -21.06 -6.73
N LEU A 72 -1.15 -21.97 -5.96
CA LEU A 72 -0.52 -22.58 -4.79
C LEU A 72 0.27 -23.86 -5.14
N LEU A 73 -0.26 -24.64 -6.08
CA LEU A 73 0.24 -25.97 -6.46
C LEU A 73 0.57 -26.05 -7.96
N GLY A 74 -0.04 -25.18 -8.76
CA GLY A 74 0.16 -25.14 -10.21
C GLY A 74 1.38 -24.32 -10.65
N LEU A 75 1.48 -24.11 -11.96
CA LEU A 75 2.61 -23.39 -12.58
C LEU A 75 2.43 -21.86 -12.58
N GLN A 76 1.26 -21.35 -12.18
CA GLN A 76 0.99 -19.91 -12.16
C GLN A 76 1.54 -19.28 -10.87
N THR A 77 1.84 -17.98 -10.92
CA THR A 77 2.28 -17.22 -9.74
C THR A 77 1.36 -16.04 -9.49
N PHE A 78 1.06 -15.80 -8.22
CA PHE A 78 0.35 -14.61 -7.78
C PHE A 78 0.91 -14.17 -6.43
N GLU A 79 1.53 -12.99 -6.43
CA GLU A 79 2.15 -12.42 -5.24
C GLU A 79 1.28 -11.29 -4.65
N GLN A 80 0.74 -10.43 -5.51
CA GLN A 80 -0.17 -9.36 -5.14
C GLN A 80 -0.88 -8.80 -6.36
N HIS A 81 -2.03 -8.16 -6.13
CA HIS A 81 -2.66 -7.22 -7.05
C HIS A 81 -2.48 -5.80 -6.52
N LYS A 82 -2.11 -4.85 -7.39
CA LYS A 82 -1.98 -3.43 -7.04
C LYS A 82 -2.79 -2.61 -8.04
N ASP A 83 -3.80 -1.91 -7.55
CA ASP A 83 -4.54 -0.90 -8.29
C ASP A 83 -3.99 0.48 -7.88
N GLU A 84 -3.27 1.12 -8.80
CA GLU A 84 -2.71 2.46 -8.57
C GLU A 84 -3.75 3.57 -8.71
N THR A 85 -4.90 3.30 -9.32
CA THR A 85 -5.98 4.29 -9.46
C THR A 85 -6.85 4.38 -8.22
N GLN A 86 -7.07 3.25 -7.54
CA GLN A 86 -7.87 3.17 -6.31
C GLN A 86 -7.02 3.04 -5.04
N ASN A 87 -5.69 3.16 -5.15
CA ASN A 87 -4.74 2.95 -4.05
C ASN A 87 -5.01 1.67 -3.25
N HIS A 88 -5.36 0.60 -3.97
CA HIS A 88 -5.75 -0.67 -3.39
C HIS A 88 -4.65 -1.72 -3.62
N THR A 89 -4.27 -2.46 -2.58
CA THR A 89 -3.35 -3.59 -2.73
C THR A 89 -3.88 -4.83 -2.04
N VAL A 90 -3.98 -5.95 -2.77
CA VAL A 90 -4.32 -7.27 -2.20
C VAL A 90 -3.11 -8.18 -2.29
N PHE A 91 -2.64 -8.68 -1.15
CA PHE A 91 -1.53 -9.61 -1.06
C PHE A 91 -2.01 -11.05 -1.07
N ALA A 92 -1.25 -11.94 -1.73
CA ALA A 92 -1.37 -13.37 -1.46
C ALA A 92 -0.98 -13.65 0.01
N LEU A 93 -1.73 -14.52 0.69
CA LEU A 93 -1.49 -14.85 2.10
C LEU A 93 -0.04 -15.24 2.40
N ALA A 94 0.57 -16.09 1.56
CA ALA A 94 1.97 -16.51 1.74
C ALA A 94 2.96 -15.35 1.64
N LYS A 95 2.76 -14.41 0.71
CA LYS A 95 3.57 -13.19 0.62
C LYS A 95 3.37 -12.30 1.84
N PHE A 96 2.12 -12.10 2.24
CA PHE A 96 1.78 -11.28 3.41
C PHE A 96 2.47 -11.81 4.67
N VAL A 97 2.40 -13.13 4.91
CA VAL A 97 3.06 -13.80 6.05
C VAL A 97 4.58 -13.62 6.00
N ARG A 98 5.23 -13.82 4.83
CA ARG A 98 6.68 -13.57 4.69
C ARG A 98 7.07 -12.14 5.04
N LEU A 99 6.34 -11.16 4.51
CA LEU A 99 6.61 -9.74 4.80
C LEU A 99 6.33 -9.38 6.26
N ALA A 100 5.36 -10.02 6.91
CA ALA A 100 5.09 -9.85 8.33
C ALA A 100 6.25 -10.38 9.19
N LEU A 101 6.79 -11.56 8.85
CA LEU A 101 7.99 -12.12 9.48
C LEU A 101 9.25 -11.24 9.27
N ASP A 102 9.33 -10.55 8.14
CA ASP A 102 10.36 -9.54 7.86
C ASP A 102 10.10 -8.17 8.53
N ALA A 103 9.11 -8.11 9.44
CA ALA A 103 8.67 -6.91 10.15
C ALA A 103 8.45 -5.69 9.23
N ASN A 104 7.90 -5.92 8.03
CA ASN A 104 7.57 -4.84 7.11
C ASN A 104 6.53 -3.90 7.75
N PRO A 105 6.81 -2.58 7.91
CA PRO A 105 5.92 -1.67 8.63
C PRO A 105 4.48 -1.66 8.10
N ASN A 106 4.31 -1.63 6.77
CA ASN A 106 2.98 -1.60 6.16
C ASN A 106 2.18 -2.88 6.46
N ILE A 107 2.84 -4.02 6.57
CA ILE A 107 2.21 -5.32 6.83
C ILE A 107 1.91 -5.49 8.31
N ILE A 108 2.86 -5.13 9.18
CA ILE A 108 2.63 -5.07 10.62
C ILE A 108 1.46 -4.13 10.93
N GLU A 109 1.45 -2.92 10.39
CA GLU A 109 0.32 -1.98 10.56
C GLU A 109 -1.02 -2.57 10.08
N THR A 110 -1.03 -3.32 8.98
CA THR A 110 -2.26 -3.96 8.46
C THR A 110 -2.86 -4.95 9.48
N LEU A 111 -2.01 -5.71 10.20
CA LEU A 111 -2.45 -6.67 11.22
C LEU A 111 -2.97 -6.03 12.52
N TYR A 112 -2.60 -4.78 12.79
CA TYR A 112 -2.95 -4.05 14.01
C TYR A 112 -3.81 -2.81 13.73
N THR A 113 -4.46 -2.78 12.56
CA THR A 113 -5.37 -1.71 12.21
C THR A 113 -6.54 -1.69 13.19
N ASP A 114 -6.96 -0.48 13.60
CA ASP A 114 -8.06 -0.30 14.55
C ASP A 114 -9.34 -0.97 14.03
N PRO A 115 -10.16 -1.64 14.87
CA PRO A 115 -11.39 -2.30 14.44
C PRO A 115 -12.33 -1.40 13.64
N GLN A 116 -12.38 -0.09 13.91
CA GLN A 116 -13.23 0.85 13.17
C GLN A 116 -12.79 1.02 11.70
N HIS A 117 -11.57 0.62 11.37
CA HIS A 117 -10.96 0.72 10.05
C HIS A 117 -10.88 -0.62 9.32
N VAL A 118 -11.48 -1.68 9.89
CA VAL A 118 -11.63 -2.99 9.22
C VAL A 118 -12.82 -2.93 8.28
N LEU A 119 -12.57 -3.12 6.99
CA LEU A 119 -13.59 -3.07 5.94
C LEU A 119 -14.20 -4.44 5.67
N PHE A 120 -13.41 -5.50 5.84
CA PHE A 120 -13.86 -6.88 5.68
C PHE A 120 -12.94 -7.83 6.46
N ILE A 121 -13.52 -8.82 7.11
CA ILE A 121 -12.79 -9.95 7.69
C ILE A 121 -13.70 -11.18 7.70
N ASN A 122 -13.15 -12.34 7.34
CA ASN A 122 -13.83 -13.62 7.48
C ASN A 122 -13.06 -14.54 8.45
N ARG A 123 -13.54 -15.78 8.66
CA ARG A 123 -12.92 -16.74 9.59
C ARG A 123 -11.42 -16.99 9.37
N TYR A 124 -10.92 -16.89 8.14
CA TYR A 124 -9.49 -17.05 7.86
C TYR A 124 -8.72 -15.79 8.27
N GLY A 125 -9.27 -14.61 7.98
CA GLY A 125 -8.71 -13.33 8.39
C GLY A 125 -8.69 -13.16 9.91
N GLU A 126 -9.75 -13.57 10.60
CA GLU A 126 -9.82 -13.55 12.07
C GLU A 126 -8.68 -14.35 12.70
N ARG A 127 -8.41 -15.55 12.17
CA ARG A 127 -7.31 -16.40 12.64
C ARG A 127 -5.94 -15.82 12.34
N LEU A 128 -5.77 -15.17 11.19
CA LEU A 128 -4.54 -14.44 10.85
C LEU A 128 -4.31 -13.28 11.81
N VAL A 129 -5.32 -12.45 12.06
CA VAL A 129 -5.24 -11.29 12.97
C VAL A 129 -5.09 -11.72 14.43
N ALA A 130 -5.72 -12.81 14.84
CA ALA A 130 -5.54 -13.39 16.19
C ALA A 130 -4.10 -13.88 16.42
N ALA A 131 -3.38 -14.24 15.36
CA ALA A 131 -1.99 -14.66 15.41
C ALA A 131 -0.97 -13.53 15.26
N ARG A 132 -1.41 -12.25 15.22
CA ARG A 132 -0.55 -11.10 14.89
C ARG A 132 0.68 -10.92 15.78
N ASP A 133 0.62 -11.34 17.04
CA ASP A 133 1.74 -11.22 17.99
C ASP A 133 2.90 -12.15 17.60
N ARG A 134 2.64 -13.22 16.82
CA ARG A 134 3.67 -14.15 16.32
C ARG A 134 4.66 -13.49 15.37
N PHE A 135 4.31 -12.35 14.78
CA PHE A 135 5.15 -11.62 13.83
C PHE A 135 6.01 -10.54 14.49
N LEU A 136 5.73 -10.17 15.75
CA LEU A 136 6.50 -9.15 16.45
C LEU A 136 7.81 -9.72 17.01
N SER A 137 8.89 -8.98 16.79
CA SER A 137 10.22 -9.28 17.30
C SER A 137 11.05 -8.01 17.34
N ARG A 138 12.25 -8.09 17.91
CA ARG A 138 13.21 -6.98 17.94
C ARG A 138 13.61 -6.48 16.54
N ARG A 139 13.41 -7.29 15.49
CA ARG A 139 13.58 -6.87 14.08
C ARG A 139 12.73 -5.66 13.70
N VAL A 140 11.61 -5.41 14.38
CA VAL A 140 10.79 -4.20 14.18
C VAL A 140 11.63 -2.93 14.28
N GLY A 141 12.58 -2.88 15.23
CA GLY A 141 13.47 -1.73 15.40
C GLY A 141 14.28 -1.41 14.15
N GLU A 142 14.98 -2.42 13.62
CA GLU A 142 15.79 -2.27 12.41
C GLU A 142 14.94 -1.90 11.20
N ARG A 143 13.78 -2.54 11.04
CA ARG A 143 12.92 -2.35 9.85
C ARG A 143 12.20 -1.01 9.87
N PHE A 144 11.62 -0.59 10.99
CA PHE A 144 11.02 0.74 11.11
C PHE A 144 12.07 1.85 10.97
N SER A 145 13.27 1.66 11.54
CA SER A 145 14.41 2.58 11.36
C SER A 145 14.83 2.70 9.89
N GLY A 146 14.94 1.59 9.17
CA GLY A 146 15.29 1.60 7.74
C GLY A 146 14.28 2.39 6.89
N TYR A 147 12.98 2.16 7.10
CA TYR A 147 11.93 2.92 6.41
C TYR A 147 11.93 4.41 6.80
N ALA A 148 12.23 4.73 8.07
CA ALA A 148 12.41 6.10 8.51
C ALA A 148 13.60 6.77 7.80
N ILE A 149 14.76 6.09 7.71
CA ILE A 149 15.93 6.56 6.98
C ILE A 149 15.59 6.84 5.51
N ASP A 150 14.80 5.99 4.86
CA ASP A 150 14.34 6.25 3.49
C ASP A 150 13.51 7.54 3.38
N GLN A 151 12.64 7.83 4.36
CA GLN A 151 11.89 9.10 4.39
C GLN A 151 12.83 10.30 4.60
N LEU A 152 13.80 10.17 5.49
CA LEU A 152 14.82 11.19 5.76
C LEU A 152 15.65 11.48 4.50
N GLN A 153 16.14 10.46 3.82
CA GLN A 153 16.93 10.60 2.60
C GLN A 153 16.14 11.26 1.46
N ARG A 154 14.85 10.91 1.31
CA ARG A 154 13.96 11.57 0.32
C ARG A 154 13.74 13.04 0.67
N MET A 155 13.43 13.33 1.93
CA MET A 155 13.24 14.69 2.42
C MET A 155 14.49 15.54 2.21
N ALA A 156 15.67 15.04 2.60
CA ALA A 156 16.94 15.74 2.44
C ALA A 156 17.31 15.97 0.97
N ARG A 157 17.04 14.98 0.10
CA ARG A 157 17.26 15.11 -1.35
C ARG A 157 16.39 16.22 -1.95
N HIS A 158 15.09 16.23 -1.63
CA HIS A 158 14.17 17.26 -2.14
C HIS A 158 14.54 18.63 -1.57
N HIS A 159 14.83 18.71 -0.27
CA HIS A 159 15.31 19.93 0.37
C HIS A 159 16.52 20.51 -0.36
N ARG A 160 17.52 19.67 -0.67
CA ARG A 160 18.69 20.09 -1.47
C ARG A 160 18.28 20.67 -2.83
N TRP A 161 17.35 20.04 -3.53
CA TRP A 161 16.85 20.56 -4.81
C TRP A 161 16.05 21.86 -4.69
N LEU A 162 15.48 22.17 -3.51
CA LEU A 162 14.81 23.44 -3.25
C LEU A 162 15.81 24.56 -2.95
N VAL A 163 16.85 24.26 -2.17
CA VAL A 163 17.82 25.28 -1.71
C VAL A 163 19.00 25.51 -2.65
N ASP A 164 19.39 24.48 -3.40
CA ASP A 164 20.57 24.43 -4.28
C ASP A 164 20.23 23.54 -5.51
N PRO A 165 19.30 23.99 -6.37
CA PRO A 165 18.92 23.24 -7.56
C PRO A 165 20.07 23.19 -8.58
N PRO A 166 20.26 22.07 -9.29
CA PRO A 166 21.07 22.05 -10.50
C PRO A 166 20.59 23.12 -11.51
N ASP A 167 21.52 23.90 -12.05
CA ASP A 167 21.29 25.03 -12.94
C ASP A 167 21.30 24.65 -14.43
N HIS A 168 22.11 23.67 -14.84
CA HIS A 168 22.13 23.15 -16.21
C HIS A 168 22.40 21.64 -16.30
N ALA A 169 22.17 21.11 -17.50
CA ALA A 169 22.57 19.75 -17.83
C ALA A 169 24.10 19.66 -17.90
N PRO A 170 24.75 18.75 -17.16
CA PRO A 170 26.21 18.68 -17.13
C PRO A 170 26.75 18.30 -18.50
N ALA A 171 27.78 19.02 -18.94
CA ALA A 171 28.48 18.76 -20.19
C ALA A 171 29.78 17.98 -19.91
N PRO A 172 30.14 16.98 -20.73
CA PRO A 172 31.39 16.21 -20.55
C PRO A 172 32.65 17.07 -20.41
N GLU A 173 32.69 18.21 -21.09
CA GLU A 173 33.80 19.17 -21.11
C GLU A 173 34.06 19.80 -19.73
N GLU A 174 33.00 19.98 -18.92
CA GLU A 174 33.11 20.50 -17.53
C GLU A 174 33.90 19.56 -16.62
N PHE A 175 33.97 18.29 -17.00
CA PHE A 175 34.73 17.24 -16.32
C PHE A 175 36.06 16.94 -17.05
N GLY A 176 36.44 17.78 -18.01
CA GLY A 176 37.70 17.67 -18.75
C GLY A 176 37.71 16.64 -19.88
N ALA A 177 36.54 16.11 -20.27
CA ALA A 177 36.46 15.26 -21.45
C ALA A 177 36.77 16.05 -22.72
N ARG A 178 37.35 15.36 -23.72
CA ARG A 178 37.58 15.91 -25.05
C ARG A 178 36.84 15.08 -26.09
N ASP A 179 36.12 15.74 -26.98
CA ASP A 179 35.56 15.07 -28.16
C ASP A 179 36.69 14.65 -29.10
N VAL A 180 36.75 13.36 -29.40
CA VAL A 180 37.64 12.78 -30.41
C VAL A 180 36.78 11.98 -31.39
N GLY A 181 36.18 12.67 -32.35
CA GLY A 181 35.42 12.07 -33.45
C GLY A 181 34.08 11.47 -33.01
N GLY A 182 33.34 12.17 -32.15
CA GLY A 182 32.04 11.74 -31.64
C GLY A 182 32.12 10.78 -30.46
N ARG A 183 33.33 10.59 -29.88
CA ARG A 183 33.53 9.86 -28.64
C ARG A 183 34.30 10.73 -27.65
N TYR A 184 33.83 10.73 -26.41
CA TYR A 184 34.50 11.44 -25.33
C TYR A 184 35.69 10.64 -24.81
N ARG A 185 36.87 11.27 -24.84
CA ARG A 185 38.07 10.78 -24.15
C ARG A 185 38.19 11.51 -22.81
N TRP A 186 38.11 10.75 -21.73
CA TRP A 186 38.21 11.25 -20.37
C TRP A 186 39.68 11.39 -19.95
N PRO A 187 40.01 12.39 -19.11
CA PRO A 187 41.36 12.54 -18.59
C PRO A 187 41.73 11.36 -17.69
N HIS A 188 40.82 10.99 -16.76
CA HIS A 188 40.96 9.86 -15.86
C HIS A 188 39.59 9.22 -15.57
N SER A 189 39.58 8.00 -15.05
CA SER A 189 38.34 7.27 -14.74
C SER A 189 37.43 7.99 -13.74
N ASP A 190 38.03 8.79 -12.85
CA ASP A 190 37.32 9.53 -11.80
C ASP A 190 36.49 10.67 -12.39
N ALA A 191 37.03 11.36 -13.40
CA ALA A 191 36.32 12.40 -14.14
C ALA A 191 35.10 11.83 -14.87
N GLU A 192 35.24 10.66 -15.50
CA GLU A 192 34.12 9.97 -16.12
C GLU A 192 33.04 9.57 -15.09
N ARG A 193 33.45 9.04 -13.93
CA ARG A 193 32.50 8.70 -12.85
C ARG A 193 31.78 9.93 -12.32
N ALA A 194 32.49 11.05 -12.16
CA ALA A 194 31.93 12.32 -11.70
C ALA A 194 30.90 12.86 -12.69
N TYR A 195 31.22 12.91 -13.99
CA TYR A 195 30.26 13.29 -15.04
C TYR A 195 29.03 12.40 -15.01
N ARG A 196 29.21 11.07 -15.00
CA ARG A 196 28.08 10.12 -14.98
C ARG A 196 27.22 10.31 -13.73
N ALA A 197 27.81 10.64 -12.58
CA ALA A 197 27.07 10.95 -11.36
C ALA A 197 26.28 12.26 -11.48
N ALA A 198 26.88 13.33 -12.00
CA ALA A 198 26.22 14.60 -12.26
C ALA A 198 25.07 14.45 -13.26
N ALA A 199 25.28 13.73 -14.36
CA ALA A 199 24.26 13.47 -15.37
C ALA A 199 23.05 12.71 -14.79
N ARG A 200 23.30 11.71 -13.94
CA ARG A 200 22.23 11.01 -13.20
C ARG A 200 21.52 11.95 -12.22
N HIS A 201 22.25 12.79 -11.50
CA HIS A 201 21.67 13.75 -10.56
C HIS A 201 20.77 14.77 -11.26
N TRP A 202 21.22 15.33 -12.38
CA TRP A 202 20.42 16.20 -13.26
C TRP A 202 19.17 15.49 -13.77
N ALA A 203 19.30 14.28 -14.31
CA ALA A 203 18.16 13.50 -14.81
C ALA A 203 17.12 13.25 -13.70
N ASN A 204 17.57 12.89 -12.49
CA ASN A 204 16.70 12.69 -11.34
C ASN A 204 15.99 13.97 -10.90
N TYR A 205 16.70 15.10 -10.89
CA TYR A 205 16.11 16.42 -10.59
C TYR A 205 15.03 16.81 -11.60
N ARG A 206 15.32 16.65 -12.90
CA ARG A 206 14.36 16.92 -13.98
C ARG A 206 13.13 16.02 -13.91
N ALA A 207 13.32 14.73 -13.62
CA ALA A 207 12.22 13.80 -13.42
C ALA A 207 11.38 14.16 -12.18
N TRP A 208 12.02 14.58 -11.10
CA TRP A 208 11.33 15.04 -9.88
C TRP A 208 10.49 16.29 -10.15
N LEU A 209 11.04 17.30 -10.83
CA LEU A 209 10.29 18.49 -11.22
C LEU A 209 9.07 18.14 -12.08
N ALA A 210 9.25 17.30 -13.10
CA ALA A 210 8.18 16.94 -14.03
C ALA A 210 7.04 16.15 -13.37
N ASN A 211 7.35 15.35 -12.35
CA ASN A 211 6.38 14.47 -11.69
C ASN A 211 6.03 14.93 -10.27
N ARG A 212 6.33 16.19 -9.90
CA ARG A 212 6.11 16.65 -8.53
C ARG A 212 4.62 16.76 -8.24
N ASN A 213 4.19 16.12 -7.15
CA ASN A 213 2.82 16.24 -6.69
C ASN A 213 2.52 17.69 -6.27
N PRO A 214 1.47 18.35 -6.82
CA PRO A 214 1.18 19.76 -6.55
C PRO A 214 0.98 20.09 -5.08
N VAL A 215 0.24 19.26 -4.34
CA VAL A 215 0.00 19.45 -2.89
C VAL A 215 1.30 19.41 -2.10
N ARG A 216 2.25 18.55 -2.49
CA ARG A 216 3.56 18.52 -1.82
C ARG A 216 4.42 19.73 -2.20
N ALA A 217 4.36 20.18 -3.45
CA ALA A 217 5.07 21.38 -3.90
C ALA A 217 4.60 22.63 -3.15
N GLU A 218 3.29 22.76 -2.88
CA GLU A 218 2.75 23.85 -2.07
C GLU A 218 3.26 23.83 -0.62
N LEU A 219 3.34 22.64 0.00
CA LEU A 219 3.91 22.49 1.35
C LEU A 219 5.40 22.88 1.36
N GLU A 220 6.16 22.47 0.35
CA GLU A 220 7.58 22.83 0.20
C GLU A 220 7.77 24.33 0.02
N ALA A 221 6.97 24.97 -0.83
CA ALA A 221 7.02 26.43 -1.02
C ALA A 221 6.69 27.19 0.27
N ARG A 222 5.80 26.64 1.11
CA ARG A 222 5.39 27.27 2.36
C ARG A 222 6.38 27.08 3.51
N TYR A 223 6.95 25.89 3.64
CA TYR A 223 7.75 25.51 4.83
C TYR A 223 9.24 25.30 4.52
N GLY A 224 9.65 25.36 3.26
CA GLY A 224 11.03 25.18 2.81
C GLY A 224 11.46 23.72 2.66
N TYR A 225 10.62 22.74 3.03
CA TYR A 225 10.91 21.32 2.91
C TYR A 225 9.63 20.47 2.88
N ASP A 226 9.77 19.18 2.59
CA ASP A 226 8.63 18.26 2.47
C ASP A 226 8.12 17.78 3.85
N THR A 227 7.14 18.48 4.42
CA THR A 227 6.55 18.17 5.74
C THR A 227 5.82 16.83 5.79
N LYS A 228 5.34 16.29 4.65
CA LYS A 228 4.72 14.96 4.58
C LYS A 228 5.77 13.86 4.77
N HIS A 229 6.99 14.03 4.25
CA HIS A 229 8.09 13.10 4.54
C HIS A 229 8.54 13.21 6.00
N ALA A 230 8.63 14.41 6.56
CA ALA A 230 8.95 14.61 7.98
C ALA A 230 7.93 13.95 8.92
N THR A 231 6.64 14.12 8.65
CA THR A 231 5.57 13.50 9.44
C THR A 231 5.69 11.97 9.40
N HIS A 232 5.95 11.40 8.21
CA HIS A 232 6.11 9.96 8.06
C HIS A 232 7.37 9.44 8.78
N LEU A 233 8.49 10.14 8.64
CA LEU A 233 9.74 9.86 9.35
C LEU A 233 9.53 9.76 10.86
N LEU A 234 8.95 10.80 11.47
CA LEU A 234 8.76 10.88 12.91
C LEU A 234 7.73 9.85 13.41
N ARG A 235 6.65 9.60 12.65
CA ARG A 235 5.68 8.55 12.94
C ARG A 235 6.37 7.17 13.01
N LEU A 236 7.16 6.81 12.00
CA LEU A 236 7.84 5.50 11.95
C LEU A 236 8.83 5.32 13.10
N LEU A 237 9.62 6.35 13.40
CA LEU A 237 10.59 6.28 14.50
C LEU A 237 9.89 6.09 15.86
N ARG A 238 8.86 6.89 16.13
CA ARG A 238 8.08 6.82 17.36
C ARG A 238 7.34 5.49 17.50
N MET A 239 6.71 5.03 16.42
CA MET A 239 6.08 3.70 16.38
C MET A 239 7.08 2.59 16.67
N GLY A 240 8.27 2.63 16.06
CA GLY A 240 9.32 1.66 16.31
C GLY A 240 9.71 1.62 17.80
N GLU A 241 9.88 2.78 18.43
CA GLU A 241 10.19 2.88 19.85
C GLU A 241 9.07 2.32 20.73
N GLU A 242 7.82 2.70 20.46
CA GLU A 242 6.64 2.21 21.18
C GLU A 242 6.51 0.69 21.10
N ILE A 243 6.64 0.12 19.91
CA ILE A 243 6.53 -1.33 19.71
C ILE A 243 7.65 -2.05 20.46
N LEU A 244 8.88 -1.57 20.38
CA LEU A 244 10.00 -2.21 21.08
C LEU A 244 9.91 -2.07 22.60
N ARG A 245 9.34 -0.98 23.12
CA ARG A 245 9.23 -0.76 24.58
C ARG A 245 8.07 -1.54 25.18
N GLU A 246 6.94 -1.56 24.49
CA GLU A 246 5.66 -1.96 25.07
C GLU A 246 5.09 -3.24 24.45
N GLY A 247 5.61 -3.67 23.29
CA GLY A 247 5.08 -4.81 22.55
C GLY A 247 3.72 -4.53 21.89
N VAL A 248 3.33 -3.26 21.77
CA VAL A 248 2.02 -2.85 21.22
C VAL A 248 2.22 -2.03 19.95
N VAL A 249 1.48 -2.38 18.90
CA VAL A 249 1.42 -1.60 17.66
C VAL A 249 0.17 -0.73 17.67
N ARG A 250 0.35 0.59 17.67
CA ARG A 250 -0.73 1.58 17.60
C ARG A 250 -0.78 2.21 16.23
N VAL A 251 -1.67 1.71 15.37
CA VAL A 251 -1.86 2.21 14.01
C VAL A 251 -2.60 3.53 14.03
N LEU A 252 -3.78 3.57 14.66
CA LEU A 252 -4.44 4.83 14.99
C LEU A 252 -3.56 5.58 16.00
N ARG A 253 -3.10 6.76 15.63
CA ARG A 253 -2.03 7.44 16.36
C ARG A 253 -2.58 8.21 17.56
N PRO A 254 -2.14 7.90 18.79
CA PRO A 254 -2.53 8.69 19.96
C PRO A 254 -1.92 10.10 19.92
N ASP A 255 -0.84 10.29 19.18
CA ASP A 255 -0.15 11.55 18.94
C ASP A 255 -0.53 12.19 17.59
N ALA A 256 -1.72 11.87 17.06
CA ALA A 256 -2.19 12.39 15.77
C ALA A 256 -2.20 13.92 15.69
N GLU A 257 -2.62 14.62 16.75
CA GLU A 257 -2.60 16.08 16.82
C GLU A 257 -1.19 16.65 16.60
N TRP A 258 -0.20 16.08 17.28
CA TRP A 258 1.20 16.49 17.15
C TRP A 258 1.74 16.19 15.74
N LEU A 259 1.45 15.00 15.20
CA LEU A 259 1.85 14.64 13.84
C LEU A 259 1.21 15.55 12.78
N LEU A 260 -0.04 15.97 12.98
CA LEU A 260 -0.71 16.95 12.12
C LEU A 260 -0.10 18.34 12.25
N ALA A 261 0.32 18.76 13.45
CA ALA A 261 1.05 20.00 13.65
C ALA A 261 2.40 19.98 12.91
N VAL A 262 3.15 18.88 12.98
CA VAL A 262 4.38 18.69 12.18
C VAL A 262 4.08 18.75 10.67
N ARG A 263 3.01 18.09 10.22
CA ARG A 263 2.58 18.16 8.80
C ARG A 263 2.26 19.59 8.37
N ASN A 264 1.83 20.43 9.31
CA ASN A 264 1.53 21.85 9.13
C ASN A 264 2.72 22.78 9.48
N GLY A 265 3.95 22.26 9.51
CA GLY A 265 5.16 23.08 9.64
C GLY A 265 5.44 23.60 11.05
N ALA A 266 4.93 22.94 12.10
CA ALA A 266 5.26 23.29 13.48
C ALA A 266 6.74 23.12 13.83
N LEU A 267 7.50 22.39 13.02
CA LEU A 267 8.95 22.22 13.15
C LEU A 267 9.66 22.82 11.94
N THR A 268 10.88 23.31 12.15
CA THR A 268 11.79 23.65 11.05
C THR A 268 12.46 22.38 10.51
N TYR A 269 13.08 22.47 9.34
CA TYR A 269 13.87 21.38 8.76
C TYR A 269 14.93 20.86 9.76
N ASP A 270 15.72 21.75 10.35
CA ASP A 270 16.76 21.40 11.32
C ASP A 270 16.20 20.77 12.60
N ALA A 271 15.05 21.25 13.07
CA ALA A 271 14.38 20.66 14.23
C ALA A 271 13.89 19.23 13.94
N VAL A 272 13.38 18.96 12.73
CA VAL A 272 13.03 17.61 12.30
C VAL A 272 14.27 16.71 12.26
N LEU A 273 15.40 17.20 11.73
CA LEU A 273 16.65 16.43 11.69
C LEU A 273 17.16 16.09 13.09
N ALA A 274 17.18 17.07 14.00
CA ALA A 274 17.62 16.87 15.38
C ALA A 274 16.74 15.85 16.11
N LEU A 275 15.42 15.98 15.97
CA LEU A 275 14.46 15.06 16.60
C LEU A 275 14.53 13.65 16.00
N ALA A 276 14.74 13.53 14.69
CA ALA A 276 14.93 12.23 14.05
C ALA A 276 16.21 11.54 14.54
N ALA A 277 17.32 12.27 14.68
CA ALA A 277 18.56 11.73 15.21
C ALA A 277 18.41 11.26 16.67
N GLU A 278 17.70 12.04 17.49
CA GLU A 278 17.40 11.68 18.88
C GLU A 278 16.59 10.37 18.96
N HIS A 279 15.53 10.26 18.14
CA HIS A 279 14.73 9.05 18.07
C HIS A 279 15.51 7.84 17.52
N GLN A 280 16.37 8.02 16.52
CA GLN A 280 17.23 6.94 16.03
C GLN A 280 18.17 6.41 17.13
N ALA A 281 18.76 7.30 17.93
CA ALA A 281 19.60 6.92 19.05
C ALA A 281 18.80 6.17 20.13
N ARG A 282 17.59 6.64 20.47
CA ARG A 282 16.68 5.95 21.39
C ARG A 282 16.31 4.56 20.89
N LEU A 283 15.90 4.45 19.64
CA LEU A 283 15.49 3.19 19.03
C LEU A 283 16.62 2.16 19.11
N ALA A 284 17.86 2.55 18.78
CA ALA A 284 19.03 1.69 18.90
C ALA A 284 19.26 1.20 20.35
N ALA A 285 19.08 2.09 21.34
CA ALA A 285 19.22 1.73 22.75
C ALA A 285 18.12 0.75 23.24
N VAL A 286 16.87 0.97 22.81
CA VAL A 286 15.72 0.18 23.26
C VAL A 286 15.76 -1.25 22.72
N ILE A 287 16.33 -1.49 21.52
CA ILE A 287 16.45 -2.84 20.94
C ILE A 287 17.13 -3.81 21.92
N ALA A 288 18.14 -3.36 22.66
CA ALA A 288 18.86 -4.20 23.61
C ALA A 288 18.01 -4.62 24.82
N SER A 289 17.09 -3.76 25.28
CA SER A 289 16.26 -3.97 26.48
C SER A 289 14.80 -4.35 26.18
N SER A 290 14.45 -4.54 24.92
CA SER A 290 13.08 -4.82 24.50
C SER A 290 12.58 -6.17 25.05
N PRO A 291 11.31 -6.27 25.52
CA PRO A 291 10.71 -7.54 25.93
C PRO A 291 10.32 -8.43 24.75
N LEU A 292 10.39 -7.93 23.51
CA LEU A 292 10.08 -8.72 22.32
C LEU A 292 11.14 -9.81 22.08
N PRO A 293 10.76 -10.95 21.49
CA PRO A 293 11.71 -11.98 21.12
C PRO A 293 12.72 -11.44 20.10
N ALA A 294 13.91 -12.04 20.05
CA ALA A 294 14.92 -11.69 19.04
C ALA A 294 14.39 -11.87 17.60
N GLU A 295 13.61 -12.92 17.40
CA GLU A 295 13.12 -13.41 16.13
C GLU A 295 11.61 -13.68 16.21
N PRO A 296 10.84 -13.50 15.12
CA PRO A 296 9.42 -13.82 15.11
C PRO A 296 9.22 -15.34 15.16
N ALA A 297 7.99 -15.77 15.48
CA ALA A 297 7.66 -17.18 15.61
C ALA A 297 7.44 -17.85 14.22
N VAL A 298 8.52 -17.99 13.44
CA VAL A 298 8.51 -18.48 12.05
C VAL A 298 7.77 -19.81 11.90
N THR A 299 8.10 -20.82 12.70
CA THR A 299 7.47 -22.15 12.64
C THR A 299 5.97 -22.10 12.91
N ALA A 300 5.54 -21.28 13.88
CA ALA A 300 4.13 -21.14 14.22
C ALA A 300 3.34 -20.32 13.18
N ALA A 301 3.99 -19.38 12.51
CA ALA A 301 3.42 -18.62 11.40
C ALA A 301 3.27 -19.49 10.14
N ASP A 302 4.27 -20.32 9.83
CA ASP A 302 4.25 -21.24 8.70
C ASP A 302 3.19 -22.34 8.87
N ALA A 303 3.11 -22.92 10.07
CA ALA A 303 2.05 -23.89 10.39
C ALA A 303 0.64 -23.30 10.17
N LEU A 304 0.41 -22.07 10.64
CA LEU A 304 -0.87 -21.37 10.42
C LEU A 304 -1.11 -21.11 8.93
N LEU A 305 -0.09 -20.68 8.19
CA LEU A 305 -0.17 -20.43 6.75
C LEU A 305 -0.58 -21.71 5.99
N ILE A 306 0.03 -22.85 6.30
CA ILE A 306 -0.31 -24.16 5.71
C ILE A 306 -1.75 -24.54 6.04
N GLU A 307 -2.15 -24.39 7.31
CA GLU A 307 -3.48 -24.75 7.79
C GLU A 307 -4.59 -23.94 7.07
N LEU A 308 -4.45 -22.61 7.02
CA LEU A 308 -5.43 -21.72 6.37
C LEU A 308 -5.57 -22.03 4.88
N GLN A 309 -4.45 -22.25 4.18
CA GLN A 309 -4.48 -22.60 2.75
C GLN A 309 -5.09 -23.98 2.51
N THR A 310 -4.77 -24.96 3.35
CA THR A 310 -5.30 -26.33 3.22
C THR A 310 -6.81 -26.36 3.41
N GLU A 311 -7.31 -25.73 4.48
CA GLU A 311 -8.75 -25.63 4.74
C GLU A 311 -9.47 -24.90 3.60
N PHE A 312 -8.89 -23.80 3.11
CA PHE A 312 -9.44 -23.04 1.99
C PHE A 312 -9.57 -23.90 0.72
N LEU A 313 -8.53 -24.67 0.37
CA LEU A 313 -8.55 -25.54 -0.80
C LEU A 313 -9.56 -26.68 -0.67
N LEU A 314 -9.63 -27.34 0.49
CA LEU A 314 -10.59 -28.43 0.74
C LEU A 314 -12.03 -27.91 0.69
N GLY A 315 -12.31 -26.75 1.29
CA GLY A 315 -13.62 -26.11 1.25
C GLY A 315 -14.05 -25.72 -0.18
N ALA A 316 -13.11 -25.26 -1.01
CA ALA A 316 -13.36 -24.93 -2.41
C ALA A 316 -13.64 -26.16 -3.29
N GLN A 317 -13.14 -27.34 -2.93
CA GLN A 317 -13.43 -28.57 -3.68
C GLN A 317 -14.84 -29.10 -3.38
N SER A 318 -15.30 -29.04 -2.13
CA SER A 318 -16.67 -29.46 -1.77
C SER A 318 -17.76 -28.61 -2.43
N SER A 319 -17.51 -27.31 -2.66
CA SER A 319 -18.47 -26.44 -3.37
C SER A 319 -18.53 -26.70 -4.87
N ARG A 320 -17.41 -27.07 -5.51
CA ARG A 320 -17.38 -27.46 -6.95
C ARG A 320 -18.07 -28.80 -7.21
N VAL A 321 -17.95 -29.77 -6.31
CA VAL A 321 -18.58 -31.10 -6.45
C VAL A 321 -20.11 -31.02 -6.27
N ASN A 322 -20.61 -30.08 -5.45
CA ASN A 322 -22.04 -29.96 -5.14
C ASN A 322 -22.81 -28.96 -6.02
N GLY A 323 -22.18 -28.34 -7.03
CA GLY A 323 -22.86 -27.50 -8.01
C GLY A 323 -23.56 -26.23 -7.49
N GLN A 324 -23.37 -25.86 -6.21
CA GLN A 324 -23.96 -24.64 -5.65
C GLN A 324 -22.90 -23.53 -5.51
N PRO A 325 -23.12 -22.35 -6.12
CA PRO A 325 -22.28 -21.20 -5.86
C PRO A 325 -22.55 -20.73 -4.42
N THR A 326 -21.51 -20.81 -3.57
CA THR A 326 -21.55 -20.27 -2.22
C THR A 326 -21.38 -18.75 -2.29
N PHE A 327 -22.47 -18.05 -2.57
CA PHE A 327 -22.56 -16.61 -2.27
C PHE A 327 -22.82 -16.47 -0.77
N ALA A 328 -21.76 -16.22 0.01
CA ALA A 328 -21.93 -15.57 1.29
C ALA A 328 -22.51 -14.18 0.98
N ARG A 329 -23.82 -14.01 1.21
CA ARG A 329 -24.49 -12.71 1.14
C ARG A 329 -23.98 -11.82 2.29
N PRO A 330 -23.91 -10.49 2.06
CA PRO A 330 -23.30 -9.53 2.98
C PRO A 330 -23.94 -9.53 4.37
#